data_AF-A0A7V4ZDM7-F1
#
_entry.id   AF-A0A7V4ZDM7-F1
#
_cell.length_a   1.000
_cell.length_b   1.000
_cell.length_c   1.000
_cell.angle_alpha   90.00
_cell.angle_beta   90.00
_cell.angle_gamma   90.00
#
_symmetry.space_group_name_H-M   'P 1'
#
loop_
_entity.id
_entity.type
_entity.pdbx_description
1 polymer ?
#
loop_
_entity_poly.entity_id
_entity_poly.type
_entity_poly.pdbx_seq_one_letter_code
_entity_poly.pdbx_strand_id
1 'polypeptide(L)'
;MIATRDLRELASFTAVKAPVLSLYLDTDLSRNPKDQVKLTLRDLLERGRAMDAPAEDLQQVARYVDLEYDWQGKGLILFSCLADGLWQP
;
A
#
# COMPACT_ATOMS: atom_id res chain seq x y z
N MET A 1 13.78 3.28 1.58
CA MET A 1 14.58 2.04 1.41
C MET A 1 14.15 1.14 2.55
N ILE A 2 13.46 0.03 2.27
CA ILE A 2 13.01 -0.90 3.32
C ILE A 2 14.25 -1.42 4.04
N ALA A 3 14.29 -1.33 5.37
CA ALA A 3 15.39 -1.90 6.13
C ALA A 3 15.27 -3.43 6.14
N THR A 4 16.40 -4.12 6.19
CA THR A 4 16.43 -5.61 6.19
C THR A 4 15.70 -6.21 7.38
N ARG A 5 15.53 -5.42 8.45
CA ARG A 5 14.76 -5.79 9.64
C ARG A 5 13.25 -5.80 9.35
N ASP A 6 12.72 -4.77 8.71
CA ASP A 6 11.31 -4.66 8.33
C ASP A 6 10.91 -5.82 7.39
N LEU A 7 11.82 -6.17 6.47
CA LEU A 7 11.67 -7.33 5.58
C LEU A 7 11.54 -8.66 6.32
N ARG A 8 12.29 -8.84 7.42
CA ARG A 8 12.23 -10.06 8.23
C ARG A 8 10.95 -10.11 9.07
N GLU A 9 10.52 -8.98 9.60
CA GLU A 9 9.25 -8.88 10.35
C GLU A 9 8.06 -9.17 9.43
N LEU A 10 8.04 -8.60 8.21
CA LEU A 10 7.04 -8.91 7.18
C LEU A 10 7.07 -10.38 6.75
N ALA A 11 8.25 -10.99 6.57
CA ALA A 11 8.36 -12.40 6.22
C ALA A 11 7.92 -13.36 7.33
N SER A 12 7.94 -12.88 8.58
CA SER A 12 7.49 -13.65 9.75
C SER A 12 5.97 -13.50 10.00
N PHE A 13 5.34 -12.52 9.36
CA PHE A 13 3.93 -12.23 9.53
C PHE A 13 3.08 -13.22 8.74
N THR A 14 2.24 -13.98 9.45
CA THR A 14 1.25 -14.87 8.85
C THR A 14 -0.12 -14.31 9.18
N ALA A 15 -0.85 -13.86 8.17
CA ALA A 15 -2.22 -13.42 8.36
C ALA A 15 -3.15 -14.63 8.54
N VAL A 16 -4.01 -14.55 9.55
CA VAL A 16 -4.90 -15.65 9.96
C VAL A 16 -6.36 -15.29 9.71
N LYS A 17 -6.70 -13.99 9.77
CA LYS A 17 -8.10 -13.51 9.68
C LYS A 17 -8.45 -12.95 8.31
N ALA A 18 -7.50 -12.40 7.57
CA ALA A 18 -7.71 -11.78 6.28
C ALA A 18 -6.47 -11.92 5.38
N PRO A 19 -6.58 -11.83 4.05
CA PRO A 19 -5.40 -11.78 3.19
C PRO A 19 -4.60 -10.48 3.42
N VAL A 20 -3.27 -10.55 3.29
CA VAL A 20 -2.40 -9.37 3.34
C VAL A 20 -2.51 -8.61 2.03
N LEU A 21 -2.82 -7.31 2.11
CA LEU A 21 -2.75 -6.39 0.98
C LEU A 21 -1.30 -5.89 0.85
N SER A 22 -0.67 -6.18 -0.29
CA SER A 22 0.64 -5.62 -0.65
C SER A 22 0.50 -4.69 -1.86
N LEU A 23 0.85 -3.42 -1.70
CA LEU A 23 0.81 -2.41 -2.75
C LEU A 23 2.22 -1.95 -3.09
N TYR A 24 2.54 -1.94 -4.39
CA TYR A 24 3.78 -1.39 -4.93
C TYR A 24 3.39 -0.33 -5.95
N LEU A 25 3.77 0.92 -5.69
CA LEU A 25 3.42 2.06 -6.53
C LEU A 25 4.68 2.83 -6.90
N ASP A 26 4.89 3.00 -8.20
CA ASP A 26 5.89 3.95 -8.70
C ASP A 26 5.35 5.37 -8.49
N THR A 27 6.06 6.14 -7.68
CA THR A 27 5.71 7.53 -7.36
C THR A 27 6.75 8.51 -7.90
N ASP A 28 7.56 8.08 -8.88
CA ASP A 28 8.58 8.92 -9.50
C ASP A 28 7.93 10.06 -10.29
N LEU A 29 7.77 11.19 -9.61
CA LEU A 29 7.19 12.41 -10.16
C LEU A 29 8.03 13.03 -11.28
N SER A 30 9.28 12.59 -11.47
CA SER A 30 10.09 12.99 -12.63
C SER A 30 9.65 12.30 -13.93
N ARG A 31 8.94 11.18 -13.81
CA ARG A 31 8.45 10.37 -14.94
C ARG A 31 6.94 10.48 -15.12
N ASN A 32 6.18 10.51 -14.03
CA ASN A 32 4.72 10.51 -14.05
C ASN A 32 4.17 11.70 -13.25
N PRO A 33 3.28 12.53 -13.81
CA PRO A 33 2.63 13.58 -13.04
C PRO A 33 1.79 12.97 -11.90
N LYS A 34 1.68 13.72 -10.80
CA LYS A 34 1.01 13.25 -9.57
C LYS A 34 -0.40 12.72 -9.82
N ASP A 35 -1.17 13.36 -10.71
CA ASP A 35 -2.52 12.93 -11.06
C ASP A 35 -2.55 11.56 -11.75
N GLN A 36 -1.53 11.26 -12.57
CA GLN A 36 -1.39 9.95 -13.22
C GLN A 36 -1.12 8.86 -12.18
N VAL A 37 -0.22 9.13 -11.22
CA VAL A 37 0.09 8.20 -10.13
C VAL A 37 -1.14 7.95 -9.25
N LYS A 38 -1.92 8.99 -8.94
CA LYS A 38 -3.20 8.86 -8.22
C LYS A 38 -4.22 8.05 -9.01
N LEU A 39 -4.27 8.21 -10.33
CA LEU A 39 -5.16 7.42 -11.17
C LEU A 39 -4.75 5.94 -11.18
N THR A 40 -3.45 5.65 -11.24
CA THR A 40 -2.91 4.29 -11.09
C THR A 40 -3.24 3.70 -9.72
N LEU A 41 -3.09 4.46 -8.64
CA LEU A 41 -3.49 4.02 -7.30
C LEU A 41 -4.97 3.63 -7.27
N ARG A 42 -5.85 4.48 -7.81
CA ARG A 42 -7.29 4.21 -7.84
C ARG A 42 -7.61 2.93 -8.61
N ASP A 43 -6.95 2.69 -9.74
CA ASP A 43 -7.07 1.46 -10.51
C ASP A 43 -6.61 0.22 -9.70
N LEU A 44 -5.49 0.32 -8.98
CA LEU A 44 -4.99 -0.75 -8.11
C LEU A 44 -5.95 -1.05 -6.95
N LEU A 45 -6.56 -0.04 -6.34
CA LEU A 45 -7.54 -0.22 -5.28
C LEU A 45 -8.83 -0.90 -5.78
N GLU A 46 -9.31 -0.54 -6.97
CA GLU A 46 -10.46 -1.21 -7.59
C GLU A 46 -10.15 -2.67 -7.94
N ARG A 47 -8.94 -2.97 -8.45
CA ARG A 47 -8.48 -4.35 -8.65
C ARG A 47 -8.42 -5.13 -7.34
N GLY A 48 -7.92 -4.50 -6.27
CA GLY A 48 -7.91 -5.09 -4.93
C GLY A 48 -9.32 -5.43 -4.45
N ARG A 49 -10.29 -4.52 -4.63
CA ARG A 49 -11.70 -4.77 -4.32
C ARG A 49 -12.26 -5.94 -5.14
N ALA A 50 -11.93 -6.03 -6.43
CA ALA A 50 -12.36 -7.14 -7.28
C ALA A 50 -11.76 -8.50 -6.89
N MET A 51 -10.68 -8.50 -6.11
CA MET A 51 -10.04 -9.70 -5.53
C MET A 51 -10.47 -9.97 -4.09
N ASP A 52 -11.57 -9.38 -3.63
CA ASP A 52 -12.08 -9.49 -2.24
C ASP A 52 -11.06 -9.04 -1.17
N ALA A 53 -10.19 -8.06 -1.50
CA ALA A 53 -9.36 -7.43 -0.48
C ALA A 53 -10.26 -6.70 0.55
N PRO A 54 -9.91 -6.74 1.85
CA PRO A 54 -10.73 -6.11 2.88
C PRO A 54 -10.91 -4.62 2.63
N ALA A 55 -12.15 -4.14 2.74
CA ALA A 55 -12.48 -2.75 2.47
C ALA A 55 -11.77 -1.77 3.42
N GLU A 56 -11.53 -2.19 4.66
CA GLU A 56 -10.82 -1.40 5.67
C GLU A 56 -9.36 -1.14 5.26
N ASP A 57 -8.66 -2.17 4.79
CA ASP A 57 -7.29 -2.06 4.28
C ASP A 57 -7.21 -1.12 3.07
N LEU A 58 -8.14 -1.27 2.11
CA LEU A 58 -8.21 -0.42 0.92
C LEU A 58 -8.46 1.06 1.29
N GLN A 59 -9.35 1.32 2.25
CA GLN A 59 -9.65 2.69 2.71
C GLN A 59 -8.45 3.31 3.43
N GLN A 60 -7.76 2.54 4.27
CA GLN A 60 -6.60 3.04 5.00
C GLN A 60 -5.44 3.37 4.05
N VAL A 61 -5.21 2.55 3.02
CA VAL A 61 -4.24 2.84 1.95
C VAL A 61 -4.60 4.11 1.19
N ALA A 62 -5.86 4.26 0.77
CA ALA A 62 -6.31 5.46 0.07
C ALA A 62 -6.09 6.74 0.91
N ARG A 63 -6.47 6.67 2.18
CA ARG A 63 -6.32 7.79 3.13
C ARG A 63 -4.86 8.18 3.32
N TYR A 64 -3.96 7.22 3.50
CA TYR A 64 -2.54 7.49 3.68
C TYR A 64 -1.92 8.19 2.47
N VAL A 65 -2.18 7.71 1.26
CA VAL A 65 -1.59 8.30 0.04
C VAL A 65 -2.16 9.70 -0.24
N ASP A 66 -3.43 9.94 0.09
CA ASP A 66 -4.06 11.26 -0.13
C ASP A 66 -3.70 12.30 0.93
N LEU A 67 -3.54 11.91 2.19
CA LEU A 67 -3.41 12.85 3.32
C LEU A 67 -2.01 12.89 3.95
N GLU A 68 -1.28 11.79 3.95
CA GLU A 68 -0.07 11.63 4.77
C GLU A 68 1.21 11.47 3.93
N TYR A 69 1.11 10.88 2.73
CA TYR A 69 2.27 10.70 1.87
C TYR A 69 2.81 12.04 1.36
N ASP A 70 4.10 12.28 1.58
CA ASP A 70 4.77 13.55 1.29
C ASP A 70 5.18 13.73 -0.18
N TRP A 71 5.03 12.68 -1.01
CA TRP A 71 5.37 12.65 -2.43
C TRP A 71 6.84 12.93 -2.76
N GLN A 72 7.76 12.75 -1.80
CA GLN A 72 9.20 12.94 -2.01
C GLN A 72 9.91 11.66 -2.48
N GLY A 73 9.33 10.49 -2.21
CA GLY A 73 9.84 9.20 -2.65
C GLY A 73 9.63 8.93 -4.14
N LYS A 74 10.53 8.16 -4.75
CA LYS A 74 10.39 7.65 -6.14
C LYS A 74 9.57 6.37 -6.23
N GLY A 75 9.21 5.79 -5.10
CA GLY A 75 8.47 4.55 -5.02
C GLY A 75 7.88 4.41 -3.62
N LEU A 76 6.70 3.82 -3.57
CA LEU A 76 5.93 3.59 -2.36
C LEU A 76 5.58 2.10 -2.29
N ILE A 77 5.85 1.49 -1.13
CA ILE A 77 5.54 0.09 -0.84
C ILE A 77 4.74 0.08 0.45
N LEU A 78 3.54 -0.48 0.42
CA LEU A 78 2.65 -0.59 1.57
C LEU A 78 2.26 -2.04 1.80
N PHE A 79 2.25 -2.44 3.06
CA PHE A 79 1.64 -3.70 3.51
C PHE A 79 0.56 -3.41 4.55
N SER A 80 -0.62 -3.96 4.33
CA SER A 80 -1.78 -3.78 5.21
C SER A 80 -2.48 -5.11 5.47
N CYS A 81 -2.76 -5.38 6.73
CA CYS A 81 -3.70 -6.41 7.17
C CYS A 81 -4.28 -5.97 8.51
N LEU A 82 -5.25 -5.06 8.48
CA LEU A 82 -5.80 -4.42 9.68
C LEU A 82 -6.48 -5.43 10.61
N ALA A 83 -7.10 -6.48 10.05
CA ALA A 83 -7.73 -7.55 10.82
C ALA A 83 -6.75 -8.27 11.77
N ASP A 84 -5.48 -8.37 11.35
CA ASP A 84 -4.38 -8.97 12.11
C ASP A 84 -3.39 -7.91 12.67
N GLY A 85 -3.76 -6.62 12.60
CA GLY A 85 -3.02 -5.51 13.21
C GLY A 85 -1.77 -5.05 12.44
N LEU A 86 -1.61 -5.43 11.17
CA LEU A 86 -0.48 -5.01 10.34
C LEU A 86 -0.80 -3.71 9.59
N TRP A 87 0.04 -2.70 9.79
CA TRP A 87 0.08 -1.48 8.99
C TRP A 87 1.53 -1.02 8.82
N GLN A 88 2.05 -1.10 7.61
CA GLN A 88 3.44 -0.74 7.26
C GLN A 88 3.46 0.08 5.96
N PRO A 89 3.40 1.43 6.09
CA PRO A 89 3.34 2.34 4.96
C PRO A 89 4.68 2.87 4.42
#